data_AF-A0A078A1J4-F1
#
_entry.id   AF-A0A078A1J4-F1
#
_cell.length_a   1.000
_cell.length_b   1.000
_cell.length_c   1.000
_cell.angle_alpha   90.00
_cell.angle_beta   90.00
_cell.angle_gamma   90.00
#
_symmetry.space_group_name_H-M   'P 1'
#
loop_
_entity.id
_entity.type
_entity.pdbx_description
1 polymer ?
#
loop_
_entity_poly.entity_id
_entity_poly.type
_entity_poly.pdbx_seq_one_letter_code
_entity_poly.pdbx_strand_id
1 'polypeptide(L)'
;MSTNIDSTTYEPLIQPTRSSKIRKEAILAIATVGLIAVGFAQMFGQSDSQDFLGAKNQMSLIGVSQQINIPGEKFIDVYVDSNQIIGLTYGFLRSNSVLYKARAYNPIDRTWRDSNMEHIVSDFKVNEQEKRIFLIHDNTNKLVVFQPDGSYYNCEQIQDAALDSNGTIHAIINREETSDTYEKLRADKSGVKFYDSYLYKNIEIYQDKPVLVTEDGNLKAFQQLCVREISASYHNGGGLFALGCESQESDSSLYQLMRWNNNLNDWQNIDNVFAEKIATYSNNVVYIYKQSQIFEITINE
;
A
#
# COMPACT_ATOMS: atom_id res chain seq x y z
N MET A 1 90.08 5.60 -48.40
CA MET A 1 89.09 6.71 -48.44
C MET A 1 87.81 6.17 -47.80
N SER A 2 87.62 6.44 -46.50
CA SER A 2 86.58 7.33 -45.92
C SER A 2 85.14 6.84 -46.19
N THR A 3 84.48 6.16 -45.24
CA THR A 3 83.60 6.66 -44.16
C THR A 3 82.28 7.34 -44.57
N ASN A 4 81.20 6.78 -44.00
CA ASN A 4 79.90 7.37 -43.62
C ASN A 4 78.87 7.69 -44.73
N ILE A 5 77.61 7.27 -44.56
CA ILE A 5 76.56 8.02 -43.82
C ILE A 5 75.28 7.16 -43.69
N ASP A 6 74.73 7.17 -42.48
CA ASP A 6 73.45 6.65 -42.00
C ASP A 6 72.19 7.35 -42.57
N SER A 7 71.04 6.73 -42.33
CA SER A 7 69.82 7.31 -41.72
C SER A 7 68.53 6.91 -42.46
N THR A 8 67.79 5.95 -41.92
CA THR A 8 66.62 6.03 -41.02
C THR A 8 65.28 6.19 -41.75
N THR A 9 64.41 5.17 -41.73
CA THR A 9 63.35 4.89 -40.73
C THR A 9 62.14 5.81 -40.87
N TYR A 10 60.99 5.25 -41.25
CA TYR A 10 59.68 5.66 -40.71
C TYR A 10 58.72 4.46 -40.75
N GLU A 11 58.58 3.80 -39.60
CA GLU A 11 57.49 2.89 -39.29
C GLU A 11 56.91 3.37 -37.94
N PRO A 12 55.60 3.64 -37.82
CA PRO A 12 55.05 4.19 -36.60
C PRO A 12 54.87 3.08 -35.55
N LEU A 13 55.70 3.14 -34.51
CA LEU A 13 55.54 2.33 -33.30
C LEU A 13 54.29 2.76 -32.54
N ILE A 14 53.32 1.85 -32.47
CA ILE A 14 52.18 1.91 -31.56
C ILE A 14 52.72 1.92 -30.12
N GLN A 15 52.50 3.02 -29.40
CA GLN A 15 52.82 3.11 -27.98
C GLN A 15 51.88 2.21 -27.16
N PRO A 16 52.40 1.33 -26.29
CA PRO A 16 51.58 0.63 -25.30
C PRO A 16 51.08 1.63 -24.24
N THR A 17 49.77 1.62 -24.06
CA THR A 17 48.98 2.52 -23.22
C THR A 17 49.32 2.40 -21.72
N ARG A 18 49.33 3.56 -21.03
CA ARG A 18 49.47 3.80 -19.58
C ARG A 18 48.46 3.05 -18.65
N SER A 19 47.77 2.02 -19.13
CA SER A 19 46.66 1.34 -18.44
C SER A 19 47.08 0.42 -17.29
N SER A 20 48.29 -0.17 -17.34
CA SER A 20 48.70 -1.18 -16.36
C SER A 20 49.09 -0.60 -15.00
N LYS A 21 49.58 0.64 -14.95
CA LYS A 21 50.03 1.29 -13.71
C LYS A 21 48.85 1.72 -12.83
N ILE A 22 47.81 2.28 -13.45
CA ILE A 22 46.57 2.70 -12.77
C ILE A 22 45.81 1.49 -12.19
N ARG A 23 45.76 0.36 -12.92
CA ARG A 23 45.14 -0.87 -12.41
C ARG A 23 45.87 -1.43 -11.20
N LYS A 24 47.20 -1.38 -11.16
CA LYS A 24 47.99 -1.86 -10.01
C LYS A 24 47.80 -0.97 -8.79
N GLU A 25 47.75 0.35 -8.97
CA GLU A 25 47.51 1.31 -7.87
C GLU A 25 46.09 1.18 -7.30
N ALA A 26 45.07 0.97 -8.15
CA ALA A 26 43.70 0.74 -7.70
C ALA A 26 43.53 -0.58 -6.92
N ILE A 27 44.15 -1.67 -7.38
CA ILE A 27 44.14 -2.96 -6.66
C ILE A 27 44.83 -2.83 -5.31
N LEU A 28 45.96 -2.11 -5.26
CA LEU A 28 46.69 -1.87 -4.02
C LEU A 28 45.87 -1.03 -3.03
N ALA A 29 45.18 0.02 -3.51
CA ALA A 29 44.31 0.85 -2.68
C ALA A 29 43.13 0.05 -2.09
N ILE A 30 42.46 -0.77 -2.90
CA ILE A 30 41.35 -1.62 -2.44
C ILE A 30 41.85 -2.66 -1.43
N ALA A 31 42.99 -3.30 -1.68
CA ALA A 31 43.58 -4.26 -0.75
C ALA A 31 43.99 -3.61 0.58
N THR A 32 44.50 -2.37 0.53
CA THR A 32 44.92 -1.62 1.73
C THR A 32 43.70 -1.21 2.56
N VAL A 33 42.63 -0.72 1.93
CA VAL A 33 41.36 -0.40 2.62
C VAL A 33 40.74 -1.67 3.23
N GLY A 34 40.76 -2.80 2.51
CA GLY A 34 40.28 -4.08 3.03
C GLY A 34 41.09 -4.58 4.23
N LEU A 35 42.43 -4.47 4.18
CA LEU A 35 43.30 -4.87 5.29
C LEU A 35 43.16 -3.95 6.51
N ILE A 36 42.97 -2.65 6.29
CA ILE A 36 42.67 -1.69 7.37
C ILE A 36 41.33 -2.05 8.01
N ALA A 37 40.28 -2.33 7.23
CA ALA A 37 38.97 -2.72 7.75
C ALA A 37 39.01 -4.05 8.55
N VAL A 38 39.75 -5.05 8.07
CA VAL A 38 39.96 -6.31 8.79
C VAL A 38 40.83 -6.10 10.04
N GLY A 39 41.82 -5.22 9.97
CA GLY A 39 42.65 -4.83 11.11
C GLY A 39 41.84 -4.12 12.20
N PHE A 40 40.95 -3.20 11.83
CA PHE A 40 39.99 -2.58 12.76
C PHE A 40 39.05 -3.63 13.37
N ALA A 41 38.52 -4.56 12.57
CA ALA A 41 37.66 -5.64 13.09
C ALA A 41 38.39 -6.55 14.09
N GLN A 42 39.71 -6.76 13.94
CA GLN A 42 40.50 -7.58 14.86
C GLN A 42 41.03 -6.80 16.07
N MET A 43 41.43 -5.54 15.92
CA MET A 43 41.92 -4.71 17.04
C MET A 43 40.80 -4.22 17.96
N PHE A 44 39.57 -4.09 17.45
CA PHE A 44 38.40 -3.70 18.24
C PHE A 44 37.42 -4.86 18.50
N GLY A 45 37.70 -6.06 17.97
CA GLY A 45 36.88 -7.26 18.14
C GLY A 45 37.25 -8.14 19.34
N GLN A 46 38.18 -7.71 20.20
CA GLN A 46 38.56 -8.43 21.41
C GLN A 46 38.58 -7.49 22.62
N SER A 47 37.40 -7.02 23.04
CA SER A 47 37.18 -6.68 24.44
C SER A 47 35.98 -7.47 24.94
N ASP A 48 36.24 -8.36 25.89
CA ASP A 48 35.20 -9.02 26.66
C ASP A 48 34.26 -7.99 27.31
N SER A 49 32.97 -8.31 27.26
CA SER A 49 31.83 -7.67 27.93
C SER A 49 31.19 -6.43 27.26
N GLN A 50 29.92 -6.65 26.91
CA GLN A 50 28.83 -5.71 26.65
C GLN A 50 28.63 -5.17 25.21
N ASP A 51 27.52 -5.61 24.61
CA ASP A 51 26.62 -4.81 23.77
C ASP A 51 27.14 -4.22 22.45
N PHE A 52 27.75 -5.05 21.58
CA PHE A 52 27.89 -4.71 20.15
C PHE A 52 27.18 -5.68 19.18
N LEU A 53 26.60 -6.76 19.70
CA LEU A 53 25.69 -7.66 18.96
C LEU A 53 24.21 -7.37 19.28
N GLY A 54 23.92 -6.18 19.79
CA GLY A 54 22.58 -5.65 20.00
C GLY A 54 21.86 -5.20 18.72
N ALA A 55 22.41 -5.52 17.54
CA ALA A 55 21.57 -5.65 16.37
C ALA A 55 20.67 -6.86 16.60
N LYS A 56 19.54 -6.65 17.31
CA LYS A 56 18.37 -7.51 17.16
C LYS A 56 18.27 -7.73 15.65
N ASN A 57 18.50 -8.96 15.20
CA ASN A 57 18.09 -9.39 13.87
C ASN A 57 16.57 -9.20 13.87
N GLN A 58 16.11 -7.98 13.56
CA GLN A 58 14.72 -7.72 13.23
C GLN A 58 14.54 -8.49 11.93
N MET A 59 14.01 -9.69 12.06
CA MET A 59 13.58 -10.45 10.90
C MET A 59 12.54 -9.58 10.21
N SER A 60 12.79 -9.28 8.94
CA SER A 60 11.88 -8.51 8.11
C SER A 60 10.50 -9.17 8.17
N LEU A 61 9.49 -8.37 8.51
CA LEU A 61 8.10 -8.83 8.47
C LEU A 61 7.66 -9.07 7.03
N ILE A 62 8.31 -8.49 6.03
CA ILE A 62 8.01 -8.76 4.62
C ILE A 62 8.56 -10.12 4.20
N GLY A 63 7.66 -11.01 3.78
CA GLY A 63 8.01 -12.25 3.08
C GLY A 63 8.20 -12.03 1.59
N VAL A 64 7.22 -11.39 0.94
CA VAL A 64 7.23 -11.12 -0.50
C VAL A 64 6.73 -9.70 -0.76
N SER A 65 7.41 -9.00 -1.66
CA SER A 65 6.91 -7.76 -2.25
C SER A 65 6.90 -7.88 -3.77
N GLN A 66 5.72 -7.73 -4.37
CA GLN A 66 5.55 -7.85 -5.81
C GLN A 66 4.83 -6.63 -6.37
N GLN A 67 5.44 -5.97 -7.36
CA GLN A 67 4.75 -4.94 -8.13
C GLN A 67 3.72 -5.58 -9.07
N ILE A 68 2.51 -5.02 -9.07
CA ILE A 68 1.44 -5.43 -9.99
C ILE A 68 1.47 -4.49 -11.20
N ASN A 69 1.78 -5.05 -12.38
CA ASN A 69 1.79 -4.30 -13.63
C ASN A 69 0.36 -4.14 -14.16
N ILE A 70 -0.16 -2.91 -14.10
CA ILE A 70 -1.50 -2.57 -14.60
C ILE A 70 -1.38 -2.02 -16.02
N PRO A 71 -2.06 -2.60 -17.01
CA PRO A 71 -1.97 -2.13 -18.39
C PRO A 71 -2.58 -0.73 -18.59
N GLY A 72 -1.75 0.19 -19.08
CA GLY A 72 -2.17 1.30 -19.93
C GLY A 72 -3.13 2.32 -19.34
N GLU A 73 -2.79 2.97 -18.21
CA GLU A 73 -3.14 4.37 -17.87
C GLU A 73 -2.79 4.70 -16.40
N LYS A 74 -3.03 5.96 -16.00
CA LYS A 74 -2.72 6.53 -14.69
C LYS A 74 -3.63 5.96 -13.60
N PHE A 75 -3.06 5.68 -12.44
CA PHE A 75 -3.75 5.08 -11.30
C PHE A 75 -4.40 6.12 -10.39
N ILE A 76 -5.50 5.73 -9.76
CA ILE A 76 -6.22 6.55 -8.76
C ILE A 76 -6.26 5.81 -7.42
N ASP A 77 -6.72 4.55 -7.41
CA ASP A 77 -7.06 3.85 -6.18
C ASP A 77 -7.10 2.32 -6.30
N VAL A 78 -6.90 1.61 -5.19
CA VAL A 78 -6.90 0.14 -5.11
C VAL A 78 -7.93 -0.35 -4.10
N TYR A 79 -8.66 -1.40 -4.46
CA TYR A 79 -9.58 -2.10 -3.56
C TYR A 79 -9.45 -3.62 -3.69
N VAL A 80 -10.02 -4.33 -2.72
CA VAL A 80 -10.14 -5.78 -2.73
C VAL A 80 -11.62 -6.17 -2.81
N ASP A 81 -11.93 -7.06 -3.75
CA ASP A 81 -13.19 -7.80 -3.85
C ASP A 81 -12.96 -9.26 -3.46
N SER A 82 -14.01 -10.07 -3.46
CA SER A 82 -13.99 -11.45 -2.92
C SER A 82 -12.88 -12.35 -3.49
N ASN A 83 -12.46 -12.12 -4.73
CA ASN A 83 -11.47 -12.95 -5.42
C ASN A 83 -10.57 -12.17 -6.38
N GLN A 84 -10.60 -10.84 -6.33
CA GLN A 84 -9.93 -9.98 -7.29
C GLN A 84 -9.52 -8.66 -6.65
N ILE A 85 -8.51 -8.03 -7.21
CA ILE A 85 -8.09 -6.68 -6.86
C ILE A 85 -8.71 -5.73 -7.86
N ILE A 86 -9.31 -4.65 -7.41
CA ILE A 86 -9.88 -3.63 -8.28
C ILE A 86 -8.95 -2.42 -8.28
N GLY A 87 -8.34 -2.12 -9.41
CA GLY A 87 -7.61 -0.88 -9.64
C GLY A 87 -8.47 0.14 -10.38
N LEU A 88 -8.61 1.34 -9.82
CA LEU A 88 -9.21 2.47 -10.51
C LEU A 88 -8.17 3.21 -11.35
N THR A 89 -8.50 3.41 -12.62
CA THR A 89 -7.66 4.14 -13.58
C THR A 89 -8.47 5.18 -14.33
N TYR A 90 -7.78 6.17 -14.90
CA TYR A 90 -8.40 7.12 -15.80
C TYR A 90 -7.60 7.34 -17.08
N GLY A 91 -8.33 7.58 -18.15
CA GLY A 91 -7.83 7.96 -19.46
C GLY A 91 -8.50 9.21 -19.99
N PHE A 92 -8.01 9.70 -21.12
CA PHE A 92 -8.63 10.79 -21.86
C PHE A 92 -9.13 10.28 -23.20
N LEU A 93 -10.42 10.49 -23.45
CA LEU A 93 -10.99 10.25 -24.78
C LEU A 93 -10.51 11.32 -25.76
N ARG A 94 -10.64 11.05 -27.07
CA ARG A 94 -10.30 12.04 -28.13
C ARG A 94 -11.08 13.36 -28.00
N SER A 95 -12.22 13.32 -27.31
CA SER A 95 -13.07 14.47 -26.95
C SER A 95 -12.54 15.30 -25.76
N ASN A 96 -11.39 14.96 -25.19
CA ASN A 96 -10.86 15.50 -23.93
C ASN A 96 -11.72 15.23 -22.68
N SER A 97 -12.76 14.40 -22.79
CA SER A 97 -13.49 13.91 -21.62
C SER A 97 -12.69 12.82 -20.91
N VAL A 98 -12.73 12.83 -19.58
CA VAL A 98 -12.10 11.79 -18.76
C VAL A 98 -12.94 10.51 -18.83
N LEU A 99 -12.29 9.38 -19.04
CA LEU A 99 -12.88 8.06 -18.94
C LEU A 99 -12.32 7.37 -17.69
N TYR A 100 -13.20 6.97 -16.78
CA TYR A 100 -12.82 6.16 -15.63
C TYR A 100 -13.03 4.68 -15.94
N LYS A 101 -12.11 3.85 -15.47
CA LYS A 101 -12.18 2.40 -15.59
C LYS A 101 -11.90 1.73 -14.25
N ALA A 102 -12.77 0.81 -13.86
CA ALA A 102 -12.44 -0.22 -12.90
C ALA A 102 -11.74 -1.36 -13.65
N ARG A 103 -10.56 -1.72 -13.18
CA ARG A 103 -9.78 -2.84 -13.73
C ARG A 103 -9.69 -3.90 -12.65
N ALA A 104 -10.37 -5.02 -12.85
CA ALA A 104 -10.31 -6.14 -11.93
C ALA A 104 -9.17 -7.09 -12.33
N TYR A 105 -8.19 -7.26 -11.44
CA TYR A 105 -7.10 -8.22 -11.57
C TYR A 105 -7.43 -9.50 -10.82
N ASN A 106 -7.38 -10.62 -11.52
CA ASN A 106 -7.49 -11.93 -10.90
C ASN A 106 -6.08 -12.42 -10.50
N PRO A 107 -5.76 -12.54 -9.20
CA PRO A 107 -4.44 -12.97 -8.75
C PRO A 107 -4.12 -14.43 -9.11
N ILE A 108 -5.13 -15.27 -9.37
CA ILE A 108 -4.96 -16.70 -9.66
C ILE A 108 -4.41 -16.90 -11.08
N ASP A 109 -5.05 -16.28 -12.08
CA ASP A 109 -4.70 -16.45 -13.49
C ASP A 109 -3.92 -15.25 -14.09
N ARG A 110 -3.72 -14.19 -13.29
CA ARG A 110 -3.01 -12.96 -13.65
C ARG A 110 -3.63 -12.19 -14.81
N THR A 111 -4.94 -12.30 -15.00
CA THR A 111 -5.68 -11.59 -16.05
C THR A 111 -6.36 -10.33 -15.52
N TRP A 112 -6.64 -9.39 -16.44
CA TRP A 112 -7.37 -8.16 -16.18
C TRP A 112 -8.72 -8.16 -16.88
N ARG A 113 -9.73 -7.61 -16.22
CA ARG A 113 -11.04 -7.30 -16.81
C ARG A 113 -11.36 -5.83 -16.60
N ASP A 114 -11.61 -5.13 -17.69
CA ASP A 114 -11.96 -3.72 -17.66
C ASP A 114 -13.49 -3.55 -17.60
N SER A 115 -13.94 -2.61 -16.78
CA SER A 115 -15.31 -2.12 -16.74
C SER A 115 -15.30 -0.59 -16.78
N ASN A 116 -16.11 -0.01 -17.66
CA ASN A 116 -16.28 1.44 -17.71
C ASN A 116 -17.04 1.92 -16.48
N MET A 117 -16.65 3.08 -15.95
CA MET A 117 -17.31 3.70 -14.81
C MET A 117 -17.80 5.10 -15.17
N GLU A 118 -19.03 5.39 -14.74
CA GLU A 118 -19.63 6.73 -14.89
C GLU A 118 -19.16 7.69 -13.80
N HIS A 119 -18.76 7.16 -12.64
CA HIS A 119 -18.37 7.93 -11.45
C HIS A 119 -17.06 7.40 -10.87
N ILE A 120 -16.30 8.27 -10.19
CA ILE A 120 -15.18 7.83 -9.35
C ILE A 120 -15.78 7.22 -8.08
N VAL A 121 -15.43 5.97 -7.83
CA VAL A 121 -15.64 5.34 -6.52
C VAL A 121 -14.51 5.80 -5.61
N SER A 122 -14.85 6.21 -4.40
CA SER A 122 -13.90 6.61 -3.38
C SER A 122 -13.58 5.48 -2.41
N ASP A 123 -14.51 4.55 -2.24
CA ASP A 123 -14.33 3.37 -1.39
C ASP A 123 -15.19 2.20 -1.88
N PHE A 124 -14.68 0.98 -1.70
CA PHE A 124 -15.35 -0.25 -2.06
C PHE A 124 -15.10 -1.32 -1.00
N LYS A 125 -16.19 -1.89 -0.49
CA LYS A 125 -16.12 -2.95 0.52
C LYS A 125 -17.08 -4.07 0.18
N VAL A 126 -16.68 -5.28 0.50
CA VAL A 126 -17.44 -6.51 0.28
C VAL A 126 -17.41 -7.35 1.56
N ASN A 127 -18.47 -8.11 1.81
CA ASN A 127 -18.52 -9.06 2.92
C ASN A 127 -18.50 -10.52 2.46
N GLU A 128 -18.49 -11.45 3.43
CA GLU A 128 -18.49 -12.90 3.19
C GLU A 128 -19.68 -13.41 2.36
N GLN A 129 -20.80 -12.68 2.37
CA GLN A 129 -22.02 -13.02 1.62
C GLN A 129 -22.03 -12.44 0.21
N GLU A 130 -20.93 -11.82 -0.23
CA GLU A 130 -20.81 -11.07 -1.49
C GLU A 130 -21.72 -9.84 -1.60
N LYS A 131 -22.25 -9.35 -0.47
CA LYS A 131 -22.86 -8.02 -0.41
C LYS A 131 -21.77 -6.99 -0.58
N ARG A 132 -22.00 -5.99 -1.42
CA ARG A 132 -21.01 -4.96 -1.79
C ARG A 132 -21.56 -3.58 -1.51
N ILE A 133 -20.67 -2.68 -1.10
CA ILE A 133 -20.95 -1.26 -1.04
C ILE A 133 -19.91 -0.48 -1.82
N PHE A 134 -20.38 0.56 -2.51
CA PHE A 134 -19.54 1.57 -3.14
C PHE A 134 -19.87 2.92 -2.53
N LEU A 135 -18.84 3.69 -2.18
CA LEU A 135 -18.98 5.10 -1.88
C LEU A 135 -18.55 5.93 -3.08
N ILE A 136 -19.32 6.97 -3.35
CA ILE A 136 -19.08 7.96 -4.39
C ILE A 136 -19.14 9.32 -3.70
N HIS A 137 -17.97 9.89 -3.41
CA HIS A 137 -17.87 11.26 -2.89
C HIS A 137 -18.00 12.27 -4.03
N ASP A 138 -19.25 12.52 -4.44
CA ASP A 138 -19.63 13.66 -5.28
C ASP A 138 -20.29 14.75 -4.43
N ASN A 139 -21.15 15.60 -5.01
CA ASN A 139 -21.85 16.65 -4.26
C ASN A 139 -22.86 16.10 -3.23
N THR A 140 -23.22 14.82 -3.30
CA THR A 140 -24.26 14.20 -2.49
C THR A 140 -23.75 13.12 -1.53
N ASN A 141 -22.48 12.70 -1.66
CA ASN A 141 -21.89 11.61 -0.88
C ASN A 141 -22.77 10.34 -0.88
N LYS A 142 -22.72 9.62 -2.00
CA LYS A 142 -23.64 8.53 -2.29
C LYS A 142 -23.05 7.17 -1.89
N LEU A 143 -23.83 6.40 -1.14
CA LEU A 143 -23.61 4.97 -0.90
C LEU A 143 -24.49 4.17 -1.88
N VAL A 144 -23.88 3.29 -2.66
CA VAL A 144 -24.57 2.30 -3.47
C VAL A 144 -24.40 0.93 -2.85
N VAL A 145 -25.50 0.26 -2.55
CA VAL A 145 -25.51 -1.07 -1.90
C VAL A 145 -25.96 -2.09 -2.93
N PHE A 146 -25.10 -3.06 -3.23
CA PHE A 146 -25.39 -4.20 -4.10
C PHE A 146 -25.63 -5.45 -3.25
N GLN A 147 -26.78 -6.06 -3.46
CA GLN A 147 -27.16 -7.31 -2.81
C GLN A 147 -26.61 -8.51 -3.60
N PRO A 148 -26.46 -9.68 -2.96
CA PRO A 148 -25.94 -10.89 -3.63
C PRO A 148 -26.83 -11.38 -4.78
N ASP A 149 -28.12 -11.04 -4.78
CA ASP A 149 -29.06 -11.37 -5.85
C ASP A 149 -28.95 -10.44 -7.09
N GLY A 150 -28.02 -9.48 -7.06
CA GLY A 150 -27.79 -8.50 -8.11
C GLY A 150 -28.70 -7.26 -8.04
N SER A 151 -29.66 -7.21 -7.12
CA SER A 151 -30.42 -5.99 -6.86
C SER A 151 -29.54 -4.94 -6.17
N TYR A 152 -29.86 -3.66 -6.36
CA TYR A 152 -29.13 -2.59 -5.71
C TYR A 152 -30.06 -1.43 -5.34
N TYR A 153 -29.63 -0.66 -4.35
CA TYR A 153 -30.24 0.63 -4.02
C TYR A 153 -29.15 1.64 -3.70
N ASN A 154 -29.52 2.92 -3.63
CA ASN A 154 -28.59 3.96 -3.24
C ASN A 154 -29.19 4.92 -2.20
N CYS A 155 -28.29 5.54 -1.47
CA CYS A 155 -28.54 6.41 -0.34
C CYS A 155 -27.56 7.58 -0.42
N GLU A 156 -27.99 8.78 -0.07
CA GLU A 156 -27.16 9.98 -0.12
C GLU A 156 -26.77 10.41 1.29
N GLN A 157 -25.77 11.28 1.40
CA GLN A 157 -25.27 11.85 2.65
C GLN A 157 -24.61 10.81 3.57
N ILE A 158 -23.96 9.81 2.97
CA ILE A 158 -23.17 8.81 3.69
C ILE A 158 -21.70 9.18 3.56
N GLN A 159 -21.07 9.49 4.68
CA GLN A 159 -19.67 9.88 4.72
C GLN A 159 -18.75 8.68 4.51
N ASP A 160 -18.99 7.61 5.26
CA ASP A 160 -18.29 6.33 5.13
C ASP A 160 -19.23 5.19 5.59
N ALA A 161 -18.97 3.98 5.13
CA ALA A 161 -19.72 2.80 5.51
C ALA A 161 -18.86 1.53 5.43
N ALA A 162 -19.24 0.51 6.19
CA ALA A 162 -18.63 -0.81 6.16
C ALA A 162 -19.69 -1.91 6.35
N LEU A 163 -19.34 -3.15 6.01
CA LEU A 163 -20.23 -4.31 6.10
C LEU A 163 -19.66 -5.34 7.09
N ASP A 164 -20.51 -5.89 7.94
CA ASP A 164 -20.15 -7.06 8.75
C ASP A 164 -20.44 -8.38 8.02
N SER A 165 -20.03 -9.51 8.60
CA SER A 165 -20.23 -10.85 8.02
C SER A 165 -21.70 -11.20 7.77
N ASN A 166 -22.62 -10.60 8.53
CA ASN A 166 -24.06 -10.78 8.38
C ASN A 166 -24.70 -9.83 7.35
N GLY A 167 -23.92 -8.92 6.78
CA GLY A 167 -24.37 -7.92 5.81
C GLY A 167 -24.95 -6.66 6.44
N THR A 168 -24.89 -6.53 7.78
CA THR A 168 -25.30 -5.31 8.48
C THR A 168 -24.45 -4.15 7.99
N ILE A 169 -25.11 -3.07 7.57
CA ILE A 169 -24.41 -1.86 7.15
C ILE A 169 -24.09 -1.02 8.39
N HIS A 170 -22.83 -0.70 8.57
CA HIS A 170 -22.38 0.27 9.56
C HIS A 170 -22.05 1.57 8.83
N ALA A 171 -22.84 2.63 9.01
CA ALA A 171 -22.72 3.87 8.23
C ALA A 171 -22.49 5.10 9.12
N ILE A 172 -21.55 5.95 8.71
CA ILE A 172 -21.33 7.29 9.24
C ILE A 172 -22.20 8.27 8.43
N ILE A 173 -23.09 8.97 9.11
CA ILE A 173 -24.05 9.90 8.50
C ILE A 173 -24.00 11.27 9.16
N ASN A 174 -24.31 12.30 8.40
CA ASN A 174 -24.59 13.62 8.96
C ASN A 174 -26.05 13.64 9.45
N ARG A 175 -26.26 13.92 10.74
CA ARG A 175 -27.60 13.90 11.36
C ARG A 175 -28.46 15.12 11.03
N GLU A 176 -27.86 16.21 10.57
CA GLU A 176 -28.59 17.47 10.36
C GLU A 176 -29.48 17.45 9.10
N GLU A 177 -29.29 16.46 8.22
CA GLU A 177 -30.05 16.28 7.00
C GLU A 177 -30.34 14.78 6.81
N THR A 178 -31.62 14.36 6.75
CA THR A 178 -32.17 13.15 6.06
C THR A 178 -33.32 12.44 6.79
N SER A 179 -34.55 12.54 6.25
CA SER A 179 -35.61 11.54 6.51
C SER A 179 -35.50 10.36 5.53
N ASP A 180 -35.31 10.63 4.24
CA ASP A 180 -35.51 9.62 3.18
C ASP A 180 -34.35 8.64 3.04
N THR A 181 -33.10 9.10 3.14
CA THR A 181 -31.91 8.21 3.20
C THR A 181 -32.03 7.24 4.37
N TYR A 182 -32.48 7.76 5.52
CA TYR A 182 -32.56 7.01 6.76
C TYR A 182 -33.60 5.89 6.66
N GLU A 183 -34.75 6.15 6.04
CA GLU A 183 -35.78 5.13 5.79
C GLU A 183 -35.30 4.06 4.81
N LYS A 184 -34.63 4.42 3.72
CA LYS A 184 -34.08 3.46 2.74
C LYS A 184 -33.05 2.52 3.38
N LEU A 185 -32.13 3.06 4.18
CA LEU A 185 -31.13 2.24 4.89
C LEU A 185 -31.77 1.37 5.97
N ARG A 186 -32.75 1.89 6.72
CA ARG A 186 -33.47 1.09 7.73
C ARG A 186 -34.33 -0.01 7.15
N ALA A 187 -34.74 0.12 5.89
CA ALA A 187 -35.46 -0.93 5.17
C ALA A 187 -34.54 -2.08 4.70
N ASP A 188 -33.21 -1.94 4.82
CA ASP A 188 -32.29 -3.03 4.52
C ASP A 188 -32.51 -4.20 5.49
N LYS A 189 -32.72 -5.39 4.91
CA LYS A 189 -33.12 -6.59 5.66
C LYS A 189 -32.01 -7.15 6.55
N SER A 190 -30.75 -6.92 6.21
CA SER A 190 -29.61 -7.30 7.06
C SER A 190 -29.37 -6.32 8.20
N GLY A 191 -30.06 -5.18 8.19
CA GLY A 191 -30.02 -4.18 9.25
C GLY A 191 -28.94 -3.12 9.05
N VAL A 192 -29.02 -2.08 9.88
CA VAL A 192 -28.13 -0.91 9.80
C VAL A 192 -27.79 -0.38 11.19
N LYS A 193 -26.53 0.06 11.37
CA LYS A 193 -26.05 0.80 12.54
C LYS A 193 -25.50 2.15 12.08
N PHE A 194 -25.93 3.21 12.77
CA PHE A 194 -25.58 4.58 12.41
C PHE A 194 -24.58 5.17 13.39
N TYR A 195 -23.62 5.90 12.83
CA TYR A 195 -22.58 6.65 13.52
C TYR A 195 -22.65 8.12 13.08
N ASP A 196 -22.20 9.01 13.96
CA ASP A 196 -22.31 10.45 13.76
C ASP A 196 -21.05 11.00 13.10
N SER A 197 -21.18 11.70 11.96
CA SER A 197 -20.06 12.32 11.25
C SER A 197 -19.35 13.41 12.05
N TYR A 198 -19.98 14.00 13.06
CA TYR A 198 -19.27 14.93 13.97
C TYR A 198 -18.26 14.22 14.88
N LEU A 199 -18.35 12.89 15.00
CA LEU A 199 -17.51 12.11 15.89
C LEU A 199 -16.52 11.23 15.15
N TYR A 200 -16.87 10.74 13.95
CA TYR A 200 -16.09 9.74 13.23
C TYR A 200 -15.93 10.10 11.76
N LYS A 201 -14.70 9.95 11.26
CA LYS A 201 -14.40 10.17 9.85
C LYS A 201 -14.44 8.91 9.00
N ASN A 202 -14.00 7.78 9.57
CA ASN A 202 -13.86 6.52 8.87
C ASN A 202 -14.33 5.32 9.69
N ILE A 203 -14.76 4.26 8.99
CA ILE A 203 -15.20 3.01 9.59
C ILE A 203 -14.78 1.79 8.77
N GLU A 204 -14.28 0.78 9.48
CA GLU A 204 -14.05 -0.57 8.96
C GLU A 204 -14.70 -1.61 9.87
N ILE A 205 -14.90 -2.83 9.37
CA ILE A 205 -15.29 -3.96 10.21
C ILE A 205 -14.14 -4.97 10.31
N TYR A 206 -13.69 -5.21 11.53
CA TYR A 206 -12.70 -6.25 11.83
C TYR A 206 -13.30 -7.25 12.83
N GLN A 207 -13.36 -8.52 12.46
CA GLN A 207 -13.96 -9.59 13.28
C GLN A 207 -15.36 -9.23 13.79
N ASP A 208 -16.23 -8.74 12.89
CA ASP A 208 -17.60 -8.27 13.15
C ASP A 208 -17.71 -7.13 14.18
N LYS A 209 -16.59 -6.44 14.46
CA LYS A 209 -16.55 -5.27 15.32
C LYS A 209 -16.20 -4.02 14.50
N PRO A 210 -16.91 -2.91 14.72
CA PRO A 210 -16.57 -1.66 14.07
C PRO A 210 -15.24 -1.12 14.60
N VAL A 211 -14.34 -0.82 13.67
CA VAL A 211 -13.12 -0.05 13.88
C VAL A 211 -13.41 1.37 13.46
N LEU A 212 -13.53 2.27 14.42
CA LEU A 212 -13.91 3.67 14.19
C LEU A 212 -12.69 4.57 14.29
N VAL A 213 -12.50 5.43 13.29
CA VAL A 213 -11.55 6.53 13.34
C VAL A 213 -12.31 7.81 13.66
N THR A 214 -11.89 8.52 14.69
CA THR A 214 -12.46 9.80 15.08
C THR A 214 -12.08 10.91 14.09
N GLU A 215 -12.83 12.00 14.09
CA GLU A 215 -12.60 13.15 13.18
C GLU A 215 -11.16 13.72 13.26
N ASP A 216 -10.52 13.68 14.43
CA ASP A 216 -9.12 14.07 14.64
C ASP A 216 -8.10 13.02 14.17
N GLY A 217 -8.54 11.86 13.69
CA GLY A 217 -7.70 10.82 13.11
C GLY A 217 -7.27 9.71 14.06
N ASN A 218 -7.80 9.64 15.28
CA ASN A 218 -7.43 8.60 16.24
C ASN A 218 -8.38 7.40 16.19
N LEU A 219 -7.86 6.21 16.44
CA LEU A 219 -8.72 5.05 16.61
C LEU A 219 -9.47 5.11 17.95
N LYS A 220 -10.77 4.85 17.94
CA LYS A 220 -11.55 4.75 19.19
C LYS A 220 -11.25 3.48 19.99
N ALA A 221 -10.88 2.41 19.27
CA ALA A 221 -10.46 1.12 19.83
C ALA A 221 -9.04 0.80 19.36
N PHE A 222 -8.52 -0.41 19.63
CA PHE A 222 -7.20 -0.84 19.10
C PHE A 222 -6.06 0.14 19.45
N GLN A 223 -5.91 0.43 20.74
CA GLN A 223 -4.83 1.26 21.32
C GLN A 223 -4.75 2.75 20.95
N GLN A 224 -5.84 3.42 20.51
CA GLN A 224 -5.85 4.89 20.31
C GLN A 224 -4.67 5.41 19.47
N LEU A 225 -4.43 4.78 18.33
CA LEU A 225 -3.40 5.16 17.38
C LEU A 225 -3.91 6.25 16.42
N CYS A 226 -3.06 7.23 16.09
CA CYS A 226 -3.34 8.16 14.99
C CYS A 226 -3.14 7.46 13.65
N VAL A 227 -4.20 7.44 12.85
CA VAL A 227 -4.24 6.79 11.54
C VAL A 227 -4.74 7.74 10.46
N ARG A 228 -4.08 7.67 9.30
CA ARG A 228 -4.51 8.33 8.09
C ARG A 228 -5.62 7.54 7.40
N GLU A 229 -5.46 6.22 7.35
CA GLU A 229 -6.33 5.27 6.67
C GLU A 229 -6.32 3.94 7.43
N ILE A 230 -7.43 3.21 7.35
CA ILE A 230 -7.56 1.84 7.84
C ILE A 230 -8.20 0.99 6.75
N SER A 231 -7.82 -0.29 6.70
CA SER A 231 -8.44 -1.25 5.80
C SER A 231 -8.53 -2.60 6.49
N ALA A 232 -9.71 -3.21 6.44
CA ALA A 232 -9.95 -4.54 6.96
C ALA A 232 -10.45 -5.49 5.86
N SER A 233 -10.22 -6.78 6.07
CA SER A 233 -10.76 -7.83 5.20
C SER A 233 -11.39 -8.92 6.04
N TYR A 234 -12.40 -9.58 5.46
CA TYR A 234 -12.99 -10.78 6.00
C TYR A 234 -12.25 -12.07 5.58
N HIS A 235 -11.42 -12.02 4.52
CA HIS A 235 -10.79 -13.24 4.00
C HIS A 235 -9.71 -13.81 4.91
N ASN A 236 -9.64 -15.15 4.96
CA ASN A 236 -8.54 -15.94 5.54
C ASN A 236 -8.09 -15.45 6.92
N GLY A 237 -9.02 -15.45 7.89
CA GLY A 237 -8.75 -15.07 9.28
C GLY A 237 -8.87 -13.57 9.56
N GLY A 238 -9.06 -12.77 8.53
CA GLY A 238 -9.26 -11.33 8.59
C GLY A 238 -7.97 -10.58 8.94
N GLY A 239 -7.70 -9.51 8.20
CA GLY A 239 -6.59 -8.60 8.47
C GLY A 239 -7.10 -7.23 8.87
N LEU A 240 -6.38 -6.56 9.76
CA LEU A 240 -6.59 -5.14 10.05
C LEU A 240 -5.26 -4.41 9.87
N PHE A 241 -5.26 -3.51 8.90
CA PHE A 241 -4.11 -2.70 8.52
C PHE A 241 -4.44 -1.22 8.65
N ALA A 242 -3.41 -0.43 8.86
CA ALA A 242 -3.51 1.02 8.94
C ALA A 242 -2.30 1.69 8.28
N LEU A 243 -2.53 2.92 7.84
CA LEU A 243 -1.48 3.89 7.58
C LEU A 243 -1.40 4.82 8.80
N GLY A 244 -0.25 4.83 9.48
CA GLY A 244 -0.02 5.72 10.61
C GLY A 244 0.05 7.20 10.19
N CYS A 245 -0.14 8.12 11.12
CA CYS A 245 0.04 9.55 10.83
C CYS A 245 1.51 9.96 10.64
N GLU A 246 2.47 9.10 11.00
CA GLU A 246 3.90 9.32 10.74
C GLU A 246 4.17 9.19 9.24
N SER A 247 4.50 10.34 8.62
CA SER A 247 4.90 10.42 7.23
C SER A 247 6.40 10.21 7.06
N GLN A 248 6.83 9.70 5.90
CA GLN A 248 8.24 9.65 5.55
C GLN A 248 8.81 11.07 5.44
N GLU A 249 9.93 11.36 6.13
CA GLU A 249 10.50 12.72 6.18
C GLU A 249 10.75 13.36 4.80
N SER A 250 11.00 12.55 3.78
CA SER A 250 11.25 13.00 2.41
C SER A 250 9.99 13.15 1.54
N ASP A 251 8.85 12.61 1.96
CA ASP A 251 7.61 12.62 1.19
C ASP A 251 6.39 12.64 2.12
N SER A 252 5.74 13.80 2.20
CA SER A 252 4.58 14.02 3.07
C SER A 252 3.31 13.28 2.64
N SER A 253 3.33 12.59 1.49
CA SER A 253 2.20 11.79 1.00
C SER A 253 2.30 10.31 1.36
N LEU A 254 3.45 9.86 1.86
CA LEU A 254 3.73 8.46 2.18
C LEU A 254 3.70 8.24 3.69
N TYR A 255 2.85 7.30 4.12
CA TYR A 255 2.58 7.01 5.52
C TYR A 255 3.00 5.59 5.89
N GLN A 256 3.51 5.39 7.11
CA GLN A 256 4.00 4.10 7.58
C GLN A 256 2.88 3.05 7.59
N LEU A 257 3.12 1.91 6.93
CA LEU A 257 2.22 0.75 6.96
C LEU A 257 2.35 0.01 8.30
N MET A 258 1.21 -0.28 8.90
CA MET A 258 1.10 -0.99 10.17
C MET A 258 0.06 -2.11 10.10
N ARG A 259 0.27 -3.19 10.86
CA ARG A 259 -0.68 -4.30 11.02
C ARG A 259 -1.05 -4.46 12.48
N TRP A 260 -2.33 -4.70 12.75
CA TRP A 260 -2.79 -5.11 14.06
C TRP A 260 -2.37 -6.57 14.36
N ASN A 261 -1.61 -6.78 15.43
CA ASN A 261 -1.22 -8.11 15.89
C ASN A 261 -2.08 -8.54 17.08
N ASN A 262 -2.98 -9.50 16.86
CA ASN A 262 -3.86 -10.02 17.91
C ASN A 262 -3.12 -10.66 19.09
N ASN A 263 -1.97 -11.29 18.85
CA ASN A 263 -1.21 -11.98 19.91
C ASN A 263 -0.54 -10.99 20.86
N LEU A 264 -0.08 -9.86 20.32
CA LEU A 264 0.49 -8.77 21.11
C LEU A 264 -0.56 -7.76 21.59
N ASN A 265 -1.76 -7.83 21.01
CA ASN A 265 -2.82 -6.85 21.18
C ASN A 265 -2.31 -5.43 20.89
N ASP A 266 -1.48 -5.28 19.85
CA ASP A 266 -0.74 -4.05 19.53
C ASP A 266 -0.52 -3.88 18.02
N TRP A 267 -0.27 -2.66 17.58
CA TRP A 267 0.12 -2.33 16.21
C TRP A 267 1.60 -2.57 15.98
N GLN A 268 1.93 -3.20 14.85
CA GLN A 268 3.30 -3.43 14.44
C GLN A 268 3.56 -2.73 13.11
N ASN A 269 4.63 -1.94 13.04
CA ASN A 269 5.14 -1.39 11.79
C ASN A 269 5.60 -2.54 10.90
N ILE A 270 5.18 -2.53 9.64
CA ILE A 270 5.64 -3.48 8.62
C ILE A 270 6.93 -2.94 8.02
N ASP A 271 8.04 -3.22 8.69
CA ASP A 271 9.38 -2.75 8.34
C ASP A 271 9.37 -1.25 7.95
N ASN A 272 10.09 -0.87 6.89
CA ASN A 272 10.08 0.49 6.32
C ASN A 272 9.17 0.59 5.09
N VAL A 273 7.96 0.04 5.17
CA VAL A 273 6.96 0.13 4.10
C VAL A 273 6.09 1.37 4.30
N PHE A 274 6.05 2.22 3.29
CA PHE A 274 5.19 3.41 3.26
C PHE A 274 4.27 3.39 2.04
N ALA A 275 3.08 3.96 2.18
CA ALA A 275 2.08 4.02 1.13
C ALA A 275 1.19 5.26 1.22
N GLU A 276 0.52 5.58 0.11
CA GLU A 276 -0.51 6.60 0.00
C GLU A 276 -1.89 6.03 0.36
N LYS A 277 -2.14 4.77 -0.02
CA LYS A 277 -3.38 4.01 0.26
C LYS A 277 -3.12 2.53 0.46
N ILE A 278 -4.07 1.84 1.11
CA ILE A 278 -4.01 0.42 1.42
C ILE A 278 -5.34 -0.30 1.11
N ALA A 279 -5.24 -1.55 0.67
CA ALA A 279 -6.39 -2.44 0.55
C ALA A 279 -6.00 -3.82 1.07
N THR A 280 -6.58 -4.19 2.21
CA THR A 280 -6.29 -5.46 2.87
C THR A 280 -6.94 -6.62 2.12
N TYR A 281 -6.16 -7.65 1.79
CA TYR A 281 -6.68 -8.89 1.23
C TYR A 281 -6.93 -9.94 2.31
N SER A 282 -5.97 -10.15 3.21
CA SER A 282 -6.07 -11.13 4.30
C SER A 282 -5.22 -10.71 5.50
N ASN A 283 -5.10 -11.55 6.53
CA ASN A 283 -4.24 -11.27 7.69
C ASN A 283 -2.75 -11.03 7.33
N ASN A 284 -2.28 -11.59 6.22
CA ASN A 284 -0.88 -11.53 5.81
C ASN A 284 -0.67 -10.88 4.45
N VAL A 285 -1.72 -10.48 3.74
CA VAL A 285 -1.59 -9.90 2.41
C VAL A 285 -2.32 -8.57 2.37
N VAL A 286 -1.59 -7.53 1.99
CA VAL A 286 -2.11 -6.17 1.80
C VAL A 286 -1.59 -5.61 0.50
N TYR A 287 -2.46 -4.95 -0.24
CA TYR A 287 -2.10 -4.17 -1.42
C TYR A 287 -1.87 -2.74 -1.01
N ILE A 288 -0.76 -2.18 -1.47
CA ILE A 288 -0.42 -0.78 -1.20
C ILE A 288 -0.33 -0.02 -2.50
N TYR A 289 -0.79 1.23 -2.48
CA TYR A 289 -0.59 2.17 -3.55
C TYR A 289 0.48 3.19 -3.15
N LYS A 290 1.51 3.34 -3.98
CA LYS A 290 2.54 4.38 -3.82
C LYS A 290 3.12 4.75 -5.17
N GLN A 291 3.40 6.04 -5.40
CA GLN A 291 4.12 6.52 -6.58
C GLN A 291 3.50 6.02 -7.90
N SER A 292 2.17 6.07 -8.01
CA SER A 292 1.43 5.59 -9.20
C SER A 292 1.51 4.09 -9.48
N GLN A 293 1.88 3.26 -8.49
CA GLN A 293 2.02 1.80 -8.62
C GLN A 293 1.34 1.06 -7.47
N ILE A 294 0.81 -0.15 -7.76
CA ILE A 294 0.34 -1.09 -6.74
C ILE A 294 1.43 -2.11 -6.44
N PHE A 295 1.63 -2.39 -5.15
CA PHE A 295 2.44 -3.50 -4.68
C PHE A 295 1.60 -4.43 -3.82
N GLU A 296 1.76 -5.74 -4.04
CA GLU A 296 1.37 -6.76 -3.08
C GLU A 296 2.47 -6.89 -2.03
N ILE A 297 2.10 -6.80 -0.76
CA ILE A 297 2.98 -7.07 0.38
C ILE A 297 2.43 -8.30 1.11
N THR A 298 3.22 -9.37 1.11
CA THR A 298 2.96 -10.57 1.92
C THR A 298 3.84 -10.54 3.17
N ILE A 299 3.23 -10.73 4.33
CA ILE A 299 3.87 -10.64 5.65
C ILE A 299 4.15 -12.05 6.19
N ASN A 300 5.32 -12.25 6.76
CA ASN A 300 5.72 -13.46 7.47
C ASN A 300 4.97 -13.55 8.82
N GLU A 301 4.53 -14.75 9.18
CA GLU A 301 4.00 -15.06 10.51
C GLU A 301 5.09 -15.45 11.51
#